data_AF-A0A6N2U094-F1
#
_entry.id   AF-A0A6N2U094-F1
#
_cell.length_a   1.000
_cell.length_b   1.000
_cell.length_c   1.000
_cell.angle_alpha   90.00
_cell.angle_beta   90.00
_cell.angle_gamma   90.00
#
_symmetry.space_group_name_H-M   'P 1'
#
loop_
_entity.id
_entity.type
_entity.pdbx_description
1 polymer ?
#
loop_
_entity_poly.entity_id
_entity_poly.type
_entity_poly.pdbx_seq_one_letter_code
_entity_poly.pdbx_strand_id
1 'polypeptide(L)'
;MLNGRNNEEKIWNYLKGAGLNDCGAAGLMGNLYAESGLRPDNLQNTYEKKLGMTDASYTAAVDGGTYTGFVRDCAGYGLAQWTYWSRKQGLFNFAKAAGRSIGDLEMQLDFLMKELREGYKAVLTMLKTAGSVRQASDAVLLQFERPADQSETAKKRRASFGQKYYDRYAKPKEGQAVGTFKPRLTRPEAGNKYYITKASGGWSDAIKGKPVDALCNTLSNCVGYAYGRFNEIGGYGCCKYLRPVNAENFIQFAGGLAVGQEPKLGACMVWRKGATLNGSDGAGHVAIVEQIISATEIVTSESGYGSKTPFWTKRRKKGAGNWGAGSGYTFLGFIYNPAVSGSTTTTPAPNPPTTGGATEALKYKVGQMVQSLAKKHYTSSNAATGKNCKPCEAKVTAINPGSKHPYHVVGTSVYGWVDEDDIAATASADAALAVGDRVKMDKSATIYGTMRKFAAWVYAAKLYVRGIDGNRVVVSTLKSGAITGAVDKKHLTKV
;
A
#
# COMPACT_ATOMS: atom_id res chain seq x y z
N MET A 1 -0.46 22.59 4.68
CA MET A 1 -1.30 21.51 5.25
C MET A 1 -0.81 20.17 4.72
N LEU A 2 -0.47 19.27 5.63
CA LEU A 2 0.06 17.95 5.30
C LEU A 2 -1.01 17.03 4.71
N ASN A 3 -0.63 16.29 3.67
CA ASN A 3 -1.50 15.29 3.02
C ASN A 3 -1.34 13.92 3.70
N GLY A 4 -2.42 13.33 4.19
CA GLY A 4 -2.44 11.97 4.76
C GLY A 4 -3.51 11.79 5.83
N ARG A 5 -3.93 10.55 6.06
CA ARG A 5 -5.01 10.18 6.99
C ARG A 5 -4.57 10.17 8.46
N ASN A 6 -3.29 9.94 8.71
CA ASN A 6 -2.69 9.90 10.03
C ASN A 6 -1.28 10.52 10.01
N ASN A 7 -0.64 10.63 11.18
CA ASN A 7 0.70 11.22 11.28
C ASN A 7 1.73 10.45 10.45
N GLU A 8 1.66 9.12 10.43
CA GLU A 8 2.59 8.29 9.66
C GLU A 8 2.56 8.63 8.16
N GLU A 9 1.37 8.67 7.56
CA GLU A 9 1.19 8.96 6.13
C GLU A 9 1.51 10.43 5.82
N LYS A 10 1.16 11.35 6.72
CA LYS A 10 1.50 12.77 6.60
C LYS A 10 3.02 12.99 6.58
N ILE A 11 3.74 12.35 7.51
CA ILE A 11 5.20 12.41 7.59
C ILE A 11 5.81 11.78 6.35
N TRP A 12 5.36 10.59 5.94
CA TRP A 12 5.84 9.93 4.72
C TRP A 12 5.73 10.85 3.51
N ASN A 13 4.53 11.36 3.24
CA ASN A 13 4.26 12.21 2.09
C ASN A 13 5.08 13.51 2.11
N TYR A 14 5.23 14.12 3.29
CA TYR A 14 6.08 15.29 3.47
C TYR A 14 7.54 14.99 3.12
N LEU A 15 8.11 13.92 3.68
CA LEU A 15 9.50 13.53 3.45
C LEU A 15 9.77 13.18 1.98
N LYS A 16 8.82 12.50 1.33
CA LYS A 16 8.86 12.25 -0.12
C LYS A 16 8.83 13.55 -0.92
N GLY A 17 7.94 14.48 -0.58
CA GLY A 17 7.87 15.82 -1.18
C GLY A 17 9.14 16.65 -0.96
N ALA A 18 9.83 16.44 0.17
CA ALA A 18 11.11 17.05 0.49
C ALA A 18 12.31 16.41 -0.28
N GLY A 19 12.05 15.42 -1.12
CA GLY A 19 13.02 14.81 -2.03
C GLY A 19 13.77 13.60 -1.47
N LEU A 20 13.34 13.03 -0.34
CA LEU A 20 13.94 11.78 0.17
C LEU A 20 13.51 10.59 -0.69
N ASN A 21 14.41 9.64 -0.88
CA ASN A 21 14.04 8.37 -1.51
C ASN A 21 13.26 7.48 -0.53
N ASP A 22 12.76 6.36 -1.02
CA ASP A 22 11.90 5.46 -0.24
C ASP A 22 12.59 4.90 1.01
N CYS A 23 13.84 4.44 0.85
CA CYS A 23 14.66 3.95 1.94
C CYS A 23 14.96 5.05 2.97
N GLY A 24 15.24 6.26 2.50
CA GLY A 24 15.52 7.43 3.32
C GLY A 24 14.33 7.86 4.15
N ALA A 25 13.17 8.06 3.52
CA ALA A 25 11.94 8.42 4.23
C ALA A 25 11.59 7.38 5.30
N ALA A 26 11.68 6.09 4.95
CA ALA A 26 11.46 4.99 5.88
C ALA A 26 12.47 4.96 7.04
N GLY A 27 13.77 5.09 6.75
CA GLY A 27 14.84 5.05 7.75
C GLY A 27 14.77 6.21 8.73
N LEU A 28 14.39 7.40 8.26
CA LEU A 28 14.14 8.57 9.12
C LEU A 28 12.90 8.34 9.99
N MET A 29 11.76 7.94 9.41
CA MET A 29 10.54 7.63 10.18
C MET A 29 10.75 6.54 11.22
N GLY A 30 11.59 5.53 10.94
CA GLY A 30 11.92 4.49 11.92
C GLY A 30 12.62 5.03 13.17
N ASN A 31 13.47 6.04 13.01
CA ASN A 31 14.11 6.73 14.13
C ASN A 31 13.12 7.62 14.89
N LEU A 32 12.34 8.45 14.18
CA LEU A 32 11.32 9.29 14.80
C LEU A 32 10.27 8.47 15.57
N TYR A 33 9.92 7.28 15.09
CA TYR A 33 9.05 6.35 15.82
C TYR A 33 9.71 5.85 17.11
N ALA A 34 11.01 5.55 17.09
CA ALA A 34 11.74 5.15 18.28
C ALA A 34 11.83 6.27 19.32
N GLU A 35 11.88 7.53 18.87
CA GLU A 35 11.96 8.70 19.74
C GLU A 35 10.62 9.08 20.35
N SER A 36 9.54 9.15 19.55
CA SER A 36 8.26 9.69 20.03
C SER A 36 7.02 8.91 19.61
N GLY A 37 7.18 7.78 18.91
CA GLY A 37 6.05 7.12 18.27
C GLY A 37 5.40 7.99 17.18
N LEU A 38 6.16 8.89 16.55
CA LEU A 38 5.68 9.86 15.56
C LEU A 38 4.67 10.88 16.11
N ARG A 39 4.77 11.17 17.41
CA ARG A 39 4.00 12.20 18.08
C ARG A 39 4.82 13.50 18.19
N PRO A 40 4.31 14.63 17.67
CA PRO A 40 4.99 15.92 17.76
C PRO A 40 4.83 16.59 19.14
N ASP A 41 3.88 16.15 19.96
CA ASP A 41 3.59 16.69 21.29
C ASP A 41 4.25 15.92 22.44
N ASN A 42 5.05 14.89 22.12
CA ASN A 42 5.60 13.95 23.11
C ASN A 42 6.68 14.59 24.00
N LEU A 43 6.37 14.79 25.28
CA LEU A 43 7.34 15.08 26.32
C LEU A 43 7.98 13.77 26.77
N GLN A 44 9.29 13.75 26.99
CA GLN A 44 9.97 12.57 27.49
C GLN A 44 9.34 12.11 28.83
N ASN A 45 8.93 10.84 28.93
CA ASN A 45 8.15 10.31 30.06
C ASN A 45 8.80 10.55 31.44
N THR A 46 10.13 10.56 31.53
CA THR A 46 10.84 10.85 32.79
C THR A 46 10.61 12.29 33.27
N TYR A 47 10.31 13.20 32.35
CA TYR A 47 10.03 14.61 32.62
C TYR A 47 8.55 14.91 32.83
N GLU A 48 7.63 14.10 32.31
CA GLU A 48 6.21 14.19 32.71
C GLU A 48 6.06 14.11 34.24
N LYS A 49 6.77 13.16 34.86
CA LYS A 49 6.79 12.99 36.32
C LYS A 49 7.53 14.11 37.04
N LYS A 50 8.71 14.52 36.55
CA LYS A 50 9.52 15.56 37.20
C LYS A 50 8.86 16.94 37.15
N LEU A 51 8.14 17.22 36.07
CA LEU A 51 7.47 18.50 35.84
C LEU A 51 6.01 18.47 36.31
N GLY A 52 5.45 17.29 36.57
CA GLY A 52 4.03 17.13 36.93
C GLY A 52 3.10 17.53 35.79
N MET A 53 3.53 17.35 34.54
CA MET A 53 2.81 17.80 33.34
C MET A 53 2.61 16.62 32.38
N THR A 54 1.44 16.58 31.75
CA THR A 54 1.21 15.71 30.58
C THR A 54 1.81 16.36 29.32
N ASP A 55 2.01 15.56 28.27
CA ASP A 55 2.37 16.03 26.92
C ASP A 55 1.58 17.27 26.48
N ALA A 56 0.25 17.18 26.62
CA ALA A 56 -0.67 18.22 26.18
C ALA A 56 -0.57 19.48 27.04
N SER A 57 -0.52 19.33 28.38
CA SER A 57 -0.43 20.49 29.28
C SER A 57 0.92 21.19 29.18
N TYR A 58 2.00 20.42 28.99
CA TYR A 58 3.34 20.97 28.77
C TYR A 58 3.38 21.76 27.46
N THR A 59 2.89 21.19 26.36
CA THR A 59 2.82 21.87 25.05
C THR A 59 2.01 23.17 25.13
N ALA A 60 0.82 23.12 25.74
CA ALA A 60 -0.02 24.30 25.90
C ALA A 60 0.65 25.39 26.77
N ALA A 61 1.36 25.00 27.83
CA ALA A 61 2.06 25.94 28.69
C ALA A 61 3.26 26.61 27.99
N VAL A 62 3.99 25.87 27.14
CA VAL A 62 5.06 26.43 26.31
C VAL A 62 4.51 27.40 25.27
N ASP A 63 3.44 27.00 24.57
CA ASP A 63 2.79 27.82 23.55
C ASP A 63 2.25 29.13 24.14
N GLY A 64 1.54 29.02 25.27
CA GLY A 64 0.97 30.13 26.02
C GLY A 64 2.00 30.97 26.80
N GLY A 65 3.26 30.53 26.86
CA GLY A 65 4.35 31.24 27.55
C GLY A 65 4.30 31.17 29.08
N THR A 66 3.41 30.37 29.66
CA THR A 66 3.35 30.14 31.11
C THR A 66 4.44 29.19 31.60
N TYR A 67 5.00 28.38 30.71
CA TYR A 67 6.21 27.59 30.97
C TYR A 67 7.40 28.13 30.17
N THR A 68 8.32 28.81 30.85
CA THR A 68 9.51 29.43 30.24
C THR A 68 10.75 28.52 30.24
N GLY A 69 10.65 27.34 30.87
CA GLY A 69 11.75 26.40 31.06
C GLY A 69 12.15 25.60 29.82
N PHE A 70 11.35 25.64 28.74
CA PHE A 70 11.47 24.75 27.57
C PHE A 70 12.90 24.56 27.07
N VAL A 71 13.68 25.63 26.97
CA VAL A 71 15.04 25.58 26.39
C VAL A 71 16.04 24.86 27.31
N ARG A 72 15.85 24.95 28.64
CA ARG A 72 16.86 24.58 29.64
C ARG A 72 16.45 23.46 30.59
N ASP A 73 15.21 22.97 30.51
CA ASP A 73 14.69 21.88 31.33
C ASP A 73 15.36 20.51 31.10
N CYS A 74 16.16 20.37 30.03
CA CYS A 74 16.81 19.13 29.60
C CYS A 74 15.85 17.99 29.21
N ALA A 75 14.56 18.27 29.04
CA ALA A 75 13.56 17.29 28.61
C ALA A 75 13.62 17.07 27.09
N GLY A 76 13.60 15.82 26.64
CA GLY A 76 13.33 15.52 25.22
C GLY A 76 11.90 15.91 24.84
N TYR A 77 11.73 16.52 23.67
CA TYR A 77 10.42 16.95 23.19
C TYR A 77 10.22 16.70 21.69
N GLY A 78 9.00 16.31 21.30
CA GLY A 78 8.54 16.23 19.92
C GLY A 78 9.10 15.07 19.10
N LEU A 79 8.93 15.15 17.77
CA LEU A 79 9.20 14.08 16.81
C LEU A 79 10.59 13.44 16.94
N ALA A 80 11.62 14.27 17.11
CA ALA A 80 13.01 13.83 17.20
C ALA A 80 13.56 13.91 18.64
N GLN A 81 12.68 14.02 19.64
CA GLN A 81 13.05 14.20 21.05
C GLN A 81 14.18 15.22 21.24
N TRP A 82 14.02 16.43 20.70
CA TRP A 82 15.03 17.49 20.80
C TRP A 82 15.32 17.77 22.28
N THR A 83 16.54 17.44 22.71
CA THR A 83 16.93 17.46 24.12
C THR A 83 18.03 18.47 24.41
N TYR A 84 19.01 18.61 23.50
CA TYR A 84 20.12 19.54 23.71
C TYR A 84 19.63 20.99 23.63
N TRP A 85 20.02 21.81 24.61
CA TRP A 85 19.44 23.13 24.84
C TRP A 85 19.45 24.03 23.59
N SER A 86 20.52 24.02 22.78
CA SER A 86 20.62 24.88 21.60
C SER A 86 19.67 24.42 20.49
N ARG A 87 19.42 23.12 20.37
CA ARG A 87 18.44 22.57 19.43
C ARG A 87 17.01 22.88 19.90
N LYS A 88 16.74 22.79 21.21
CA LYS A 88 15.46 23.26 21.79
C LYS A 88 15.24 24.75 21.56
N GLN A 89 16.25 25.59 21.75
CA GLN A 89 16.17 27.02 21.42
C GLN A 89 15.86 27.24 19.94
N GLY A 90 16.51 26.49 19.05
CA GLY A 90 16.24 26.53 17.61
C GLY A 90 14.79 26.18 17.28
N LEU A 91 14.28 25.08 17.83
CA LEU A 91 12.89 24.65 17.65
C LEU A 91 11.90 25.69 18.18
N PHE A 92 12.14 26.21 19.38
CA PHE A 92 11.29 27.23 19.99
C PHE A 92 11.23 28.51 19.15
N ASN A 93 12.40 29.01 18.71
CA ASN A 93 12.47 30.20 17.85
C ASN A 93 11.79 29.96 16.50
N PHE A 94 11.95 28.77 15.92
CA PHE A 94 11.32 28.42 14.66
C PHE A 94 9.79 28.37 14.79
N ALA A 95 9.27 27.78 15.87
CA ALA A 95 7.83 27.76 16.15
C ALA A 95 7.25 29.18 16.35
N LYS A 96 7.94 30.02 17.15
CA LYS A 96 7.54 31.43 17.37
C LYS A 96 7.56 32.23 16.08
N ALA A 97 8.59 32.10 15.26
CA ALA A 97 8.68 32.79 13.96
C ALA A 97 7.59 32.34 12.98
N ALA A 98 7.19 31.06 13.03
CA ALA A 98 6.09 30.53 12.22
C ALA A 98 4.70 30.91 12.75
N GLY A 99 4.59 31.41 13.99
CA GLY A 99 3.31 31.65 14.65
C GLY A 99 2.49 30.37 14.86
N ARG A 100 3.17 29.23 15.04
CA ARG A 100 2.54 27.91 15.20
C ARG A 100 2.86 27.30 16.56
N SER A 101 2.00 26.38 17.01
CA SER A 101 2.24 25.58 18.21
C SER A 101 3.58 24.84 18.10
N ILE A 102 4.31 24.74 19.21
CA ILE A 102 5.55 23.98 19.29
C ILE A 102 5.32 22.48 19.06
N GLY A 103 4.09 21.98 19.29
CA GLY A 103 3.66 20.62 19.01
C GLY A 103 3.05 20.41 17.62
N ASP A 104 3.11 21.41 16.73
CA ASP A 104 2.57 21.27 15.37
C ASP A 104 3.44 20.35 14.49
N LEU A 105 2.80 19.36 13.86
CA LEU A 105 3.49 18.34 13.07
C LEU A 105 4.23 18.90 11.86
N GLU A 106 3.60 19.81 11.10
CA GLU A 106 4.18 20.37 9.87
C GLU A 106 5.35 21.29 10.22
N MET A 107 5.20 22.11 11.25
CA MET A 107 6.25 22.97 11.78
C MET A 107 7.47 22.17 12.24
N GLN A 108 7.29 21.08 13.00
CA GLN A 108 8.40 20.25 13.44
C GLN A 108 9.10 19.53 12.28
N LEU A 109 8.36 19.12 11.24
CA LEU A 109 8.94 18.54 10.03
C LEU A 109 9.74 19.57 9.23
N ASP A 110 9.27 20.81 9.14
CA ASP A 110 9.99 21.92 8.52
C ASP A 110 11.30 22.23 9.27
N PHE A 111 11.25 22.27 10.60
CA PHE A 111 12.44 22.46 11.44
C PHE A 111 13.43 21.29 11.31
N LEU A 112 12.95 20.06 11.34
CA LEU A 112 13.75 18.85 11.10
C LEU A 112 14.48 18.92 9.75
N MET A 113 13.77 19.27 8.68
CA MET A 113 14.38 19.42 7.36
C MET A 113 15.35 20.60 7.26
N LYS A 114 15.10 21.70 7.98
CA LYS A 114 16.05 22.81 8.09
C LYS A 114 17.35 22.36 8.73
N GLU A 115 17.30 21.66 9.87
CA GLU A 115 18.50 21.11 10.51
C GLU A 115 19.25 20.16 9.57
N LEU A 116 18.54 19.26 8.90
CA LEU A 116 19.14 18.32 7.94
C LEU A 116 19.84 19.04 6.77
N ARG A 117 19.27 20.13 6.26
CA ARG A 117 19.85 20.92 5.15
C ARG A 117 21.07 21.74 5.57
N GLU A 118 21.07 22.27 6.79
CA GLU A 118 22.08 23.24 7.22
C GLU A 118 23.19 22.57 8.02
N GLY A 119 22.84 21.73 9.00
CA GLY A 119 23.77 21.14 9.96
C GLY A 119 24.12 19.67 9.71
N TYR A 120 23.26 18.91 9.01
CA TYR A 120 23.45 17.46 8.81
C TYR A 120 23.42 17.05 7.33
N LYS A 121 24.12 17.81 6.48
CA LYS A 121 24.14 17.63 5.02
C LYS A 121 24.49 16.21 4.58
N ALA A 122 25.43 15.55 5.27
CA ALA A 122 25.81 14.16 4.99
C ALA A 122 24.64 13.19 5.23
N VAL A 123 23.91 13.38 6.34
CA VAL A 123 22.70 12.60 6.65
C VAL A 123 21.62 12.87 5.60
N LEU A 124 21.40 14.12 5.22
CA LEU A 124 20.42 14.45 4.17
C LEU A 124 20.77 13.82 2.83
N THR A 125 22.04 13.85 2.42
CA THR A 125 22.50 13.17 1.20
C THR A 125 22.22 11.67 1.29
N MET A 126 22.57 11.03 2.42
CA MET A 126 22.26 9.62 2.64
C MET A 126 20.76 9.33 2.55
N LEU A 127 19.90 10.16 3.15
CA LEU A 127 18.44 10.00 3.07
C LEU A 127 17.88 10.22 1.66
N LYS A 128 18.60 10.89 0.77
CA LYS A 128 18.21 11.03 -0.64
C LYS A 128 18.65 9.85 -1.51
N THR A 129 19.73 9.16 -1.14
CA THR A 129 20.40 8.19 -2.02
C THR A 129 20.49 6.77 -1.48
N ALA A 130 20.13 6.52 -0.21
CA ALA A 130 20.29 5.23 0.45
C ALA A 130 19.69 4.06 -0.36
N GLY A 131 20.47 2.99 -0.51
CA GLY A 131 20.04 1.77 -1.18
C GLY A 131 19.20 0.83 -0.30
N SER A 132 19.20 1.04 1.02
CA SER A 132 18.42 0.26 1.98
C SER A 132 17.92 1.10 3.16
N VAL A 133 16.82 0.65 3.77
CA VAL A 133 16.28 1.27 5.00
C VAL A 133 17.29 1.25 6.14
N ARG A 134 18.06 0.16 6.26
CA ARG A 134 19.09 0.01 7.28
C ARG A 134 20.15 1.10 7.16
N GLN A 135 20.65 1.34 5.96
CA GLN A 135 21.66 2.36 5.69
C GLN A 135 21.17 3.78 6.04
N ALA A 136 19.93 4.10 5.66
CA ALA A 136 19.30 5.37 6.02
C ALA A 136 19.09 5.51 7.55
N SER A 137 18.56 4.46 8.20
CA SER A 137 18.27 4.47 9.63
C SER A 137 19.54 4.60 10.48
N ASP A 138 20.61 3.90 10.11
CA ASP A 138 21.89 3.96 10.81
C ASP A 138 22.53 5.36 10.70
N ALA A 139 22.43 6.00 9.54
CA ALA A 139 22.93 7.37 9.37
C ALA A 139 22.21 8.37 10.29
N VAL A 140 20.88 8.28 10.39
CA VAL A 140 20.09 9.11 11.31
C VAL A 140 20.46 8.82 12.76
N LEU A 141 20.55 7.55 13.15
CA LEU A 141 20.90 7.15 14.51
C LEU A 141 22.28 7.67 14.91
N LEU A 142 23.30 7.44 14.08
CA LEU A 142 24.70 7.70 14.43
C LEU A 142 25.11 9.17 14.30
N GLN A 143 24.42 9.95 13.47
CA GLN A 143 24.86 11.31 13.11
C GLN A 143 23.86 12.40 13.47
N PHE A 144 22.56 12.09 13.56
CA PHE A 144 21.51 13.06 13.90
C PHE A 144 21.00 12.88 15.33
N GLU A 145 20.54 11.68 15.70
CA GLU A 145 19.99 11.42 17.04
C GLU A 145 21.06 11.23 18.09
N ARG A 146 22.10 10.45 17.76
CA ARG A 146 23.24 10.13 18.63
C ARG A 146 22.82 9.71 20.05
N PRO A 147 21.90 8.73 20.20
CA PRO A 147 21.50 8.26 21.52
C PRO A 147 22.70 7.62 22.24
N ALA A 148 22.57 7.41 23.55
CA ALA A 148 23.60 6.72 24.33
C ALA A 148 23.88 5.30 23.82
N ASP A 149 22.83 4.56 23.43
CA ASP A 149 22.95 3.23 22.82
C ASP A 149 22.98 3.31 21.29
N GLN A 150 24.17 3.15 20.72
CA GLN A 150 24.41 3.08 19.27
C GLN A 150 24.85 1.68 18.80
N SER A 151 24.58 0.66 19.62
CA SER A 151 24.95 -0.72 19.33
C SER A 151 24.33 -1.25 18.03
N GLU A 152 24.88 -2.35 17.51
CA GLU A 152 24.25 -3.08 16.40
C GLU A 152 22.80 -3.50 16.71
N THR A 153 22.50 -3.80 17.97
CA THR A 153 21.14 -4.14 18.40
C THR A 153 20.21 -2.93 18.27
N ALA A 154 20.64 -1.75 18.72
CA ALA A 154 19.87 -0.51 18.57
C ALA A 154 19.65 -0.15 17.10
N LYS A 155 20.69 -0.24 16.28
CA LYS A 155 20.64 0.00 14.83
C LYS A 155 19.67 -0.94 14.11
N LYS A 156 19.77 -2.25 14.36
CA LYS A 156 18.81 -3.25 13.83
C LYS A 156 17.38 -2.95 14.26
N ARG A 157 17.16 -2.62 15.53
CA ARG A 157 15.83 -2.31 16.06
C ARG A 157 15.21 -1.10 15.36
N ARG A 158 15.92 0.03 15.29
CA ARG A 158 15.39 1.26 14.65
C ARG A 158 15.18 1.09 13.14
N ALA A 159 16.08 0.38 12.47
CA ALA A 159 15.91 0.01 11.08
C ALA A 159 14.67 -0.87 10.86
N SER A 160 14.35 -1.78 11.79
CA SER A 160 13.15 -2.62 11.71
C SER A 160 11.85 -1.81 11.78
N PHE A 161 11.83 -0.71 12.55
CA PHE A 161 10.69 0.23 12.55
C PHE A 161 10.56 0.92 11.21
N GLY A 162 11.68 1.40 10.66
CA GLY A 162 11.72 1.97 9.32
C GLY A 162 11.25 0.98 8.25
N GLN A 163 11.63 -0.29 8.37
CA GLN A 163 11.29 -1.32 7.41
C GLN A 163 9.76 -1.51 7.32
N LYS A 164 9.04 -1.39 8.44
CA LYS A 164 7.57 -1.41 8.44
C LYS A 164 6.98 -0.28 7.60
N TYR A 165 7.56 0.92 7.65
CA TYR A 165 7.12 2.06 6.84
C TYR A 165 7.48 1.90 5.37
N TYR A 166 8.69 1.40 5.09
CA TYR A 166 9.09 1.03 3.73
C TYR A 166 8.13 0.00 3.13
N ASP A 167 7.85 -1.08 3.85
CA ASP A 167 6.94 -2.13 3.40
C ASP A 167 5.49 -1.61 3.22
N ARG A 168 5.09 -0.62 4.04
CA ARG A 168 3.76 -0.02 4.00
C ARG A 168 3.57 0.99 2.88
N TYR A 169 4.60 1.79 2.59
CA TYR A 169 4.47 3.00 1.75
C TYR A 169 5.39 3.02 0.52
N ALA A 170 6.53 2.32 0.54
CA ALA A 170 7.47 2.27 -0.58
C ALA A 170 7.37 1.00 -1.42
N LYS A 171 7.20 -0.17 -0.78
CA LYS A 171 6.95 -1.40 -1.52
C LYS A 171 5.59 -1.28 -2.20
N PRO A 172 5.48 -1.58 -3.51
CA PRO A 172 4.20 -2.00 -4.05
C PRO A 172 3.80 -3.22 -3.23
N LYS A 173 2.68 -3.09 -2.51
CA LYS A 173 2.18 -4.12 -1.63
C LYS A 173 1.99 -5.42 -2.41
N GLU A 174 2.88 -6.39 -2.22
CA GLU A 174 2.59 -7.76 -2.61
C GLU A 174 1.42 -8.26 -1.76
N GLY A 175 0.28 -8.51 -2.40
CA GLY A 175 -0.83 -9.25 -1.80
C GLY A 175 -1.67 -8.53 -0.74
N GLN A 176 -1.54 -7.21 -0.57
CA GLN A 176 -2.55 -6.45 0.19
C GLN A 176 -3.68 -6.06 -0.76
N ALA A 177 -4.91 -6.47 -0.43
CA ALA A 177 -6.12 -6.10 -1.15
C ALA A 177 -6.08 -4.61 -1.53
N VAL A 178 -6.08 -4.37 -2.83
CA VAL A 178 -6.07 -3.08 -3.50
C VAL A 178 -7.08 -2.18 -2.78
N GLY A 179 -6.73 -0.92 -2.51
CA GLY A 179 -7.77 0.10 -2.48
C GLY A 179 -8.36 0.10 -3.89
N THR A 180 -9.38 -0.75 -4.12
CA THR A 180 -9.94 -1.19 -5.40
C THR A 180 -9.47 -0.34 -6.57
N PHE A 181 -8.70 -0.93 -7.51
CA PHE A 181 -8.51 -0.34 -8.82
C PHE A 181 -9.88 0.17 -9.28
N LYS A 182 -10.04 1.49 -9.34
CA LYS A 182 -11.32 2.12 -9.60
C LYS A 182 -11.42 2.32 -11.11
N PRO A 183 -12.31 1.59 -11.81
CA PRO A 183 -12.48 1.78 -13.24
C PRO A 183 -12.85 3.22 -13.55
N ARG A 184 -12.18 3.82 -14.54
CA ARG A 184 -12.55 5.12 -15.08
C ARG A 184 -13.51 4.90 -16.24
N LEU A 185 -14.80 4.90 -15.90
CA LEU A 185 -15.88 4.80 -16.89
C LEU A 185 -16.39 6.17 -17.36
N THR A 186 -15.90 7.23 -16.75
CA THR A 186 -16.25 8.63 -17.03
C THR A 186 -15.01 9.48 -17.27
N ARG A 187 -15.22 10.58 -17.99
CA ARG A 187 -14.19 11.57 -18.31
C ARG A 187 -13.42 12.00 -17.06
N PRO A 188 -12.10 12.25 -17.16
CA PRO A 188 -11.36 12.94 -16.10
C PRO A 188 -12.04 14.24 -15.64
N GLU A 189 -12.04 14.46 -14.33
CA GLU A 189 -12.53 15.70 -13.74
C GLU A 189 -11.73 16.89 -14.27
N ALA A 190 -12.40 18.01 -14.49
CA ALA A 190 -11.76 19.24 -14.92
C ALA A 190 -10.70 19.69 -13.90
N GLY A 191 -9.52 20.08 -14.38
CA GLY A 191 -8.41 20.49 -13.52
C GLY A 191 -7.54 19.33 -13.02
N ASN A 192 -7.82 18.09 -13.42
CA ASN A 192 -7.01 16.95 -13.01
C ASN A 192 -5.59 17.04 -13.60
N LYS A 193 -4.61 17.21 -12.72
CA LYS A 193 -3.21 17.49 -13.07
C LYS A 193 -2.54 16.42 -13.93
N TYR A 194 -2.97 15.16 -13.88
CA TYR A 194 -2.43 14.10 -14.75
C TYR A 194 -2.73 14.33 -16.24
N TYR A 195 -3.74 15.14 -16.55
CA TYR A 195 -4.19 15.42 -17.92
C TYR A 195 -3.87 16.85 -18.37
N ILE A 196 -3.02 17.56 -17.62
CA ILE A 196 -2.59 18.92 -17.90
C ILE A 196 -1.07 18.92 -18.12
N THR A 197 -0.60 19.61 -19.15
CA THR A 197 0.84 19.81 -19.41
C THR A 197 1.54 20.50 -18.24
N LYS A 198 2.81 20.18 -17.98
CA LYS A 198 3.64 20.88 -16.97
C LYS A 198 3.64 22.40 -17.14
N ALA A 199 3.72 22.89 -18.37
CA ALA A 199 3.68 24.32 -18.70
C ALA A 199 2.36 25.02 -18.31
N SER A 200 1.30 24.26 -18.01
CA SER A 200 0.01 24.78 -17.56
C SER A 200 -0.31 24.37 -16.12
N GLY A 201 0.70 24.04 -15.31
CA GLY A 201 0.56 23.71 -13.89
C GLY A 201 0.15 22.27 -13.59
N GLY A 202 0.14 21.41 -14.61
CA GLY A 202 -0.13 19.98 -14.47
C GLY A 202 1.13 19.13 -14.27
N TRP A 203 0.96 17.82 -14.42
CA TRP A 203 2.04 16.85 -14.29
C TRP A 203 2.51 16.30 -15.63
N SER A 204 1.70 16.34 -16.69
CA SER A 204 1.94 15.62 -17.94
C SER A 204 3.05 16.22 -18.80
N ASP A 205 3.90 15.35 -19.35
CA ASP A 205 4.87 15.64 -20.41
C ASP A 205 4.31 15.42 -21.83
N ALA A 206 3.06 14.94 -21.94
CA ALA A 206 2.44 14.74 -23.25
C ALA A 206 2.12 16.08 -23.92
N ILE A 207 2.10 16.08 -25.26
CA ILE A 207 1.66 17.22 -26.04
C ILE A 207 0.16 17.49 -25.82
N LYS A 208 -0.27 18.73 -26.10
CA LYS A 208 -1.69 19.10 -26.06
C LYS A 208 -2.50 18.26 -27.05
N GLY A 209 -3.69 17.87 -26.64
CA GLY A 209 -4.66 17.20 -27.50
C GLY A 209 -5.38 18.18 -28.43
N LYS A 210 -6.08 17.64 -29.44
CA LYS A 210 -6.94 18.43 -30.33
C LYS A 210 -8.35 17.81 -30.37
N PRO A 211 -9.42 18.59 -30.16
CA PRO A 211 -9.43 19.98 -29.71
C PRO A 211 -8.80 20.14 -28.31
N VAL A 212 -8.22 21.30 -28.03
CA VAL A 212 -7.59 21.57 -26.73
C VAL A 212 -8.69 21.79 -25.69
N ASP A 213 -8.66 21.04 -24.60
CA ASP A 213 -9.49 21.30 -23.42
C ASP A 213 -8.74 22.23 -22.47
N ALA A 214 -9.34 23.34 -22.05
CA ALA A 214 -8.68 24.32 -21.17
C ALA A 214 -8.33 23.77 -19.77
N LEU A 215 -9.09 22.79 -19.29
CA LEU A 215 -9.00 22.24 -17.94
C LEU A 215 -8.34 20.84 -17.92
N CYS A 216 -8.16 20.21 -19.08
CA CYS A 216 -7.49 18.91 -19.27
C CYS A 216 -6.76 18.87 -20.62
N ASN A 217 -5.79 19.75 -20.85
CA ASN A 217 -5.27 20.07 -22.18
C ASN A 217 -4.53 18.96 -22.94
N THR A 218 -4.21 17.82 -22.33
CA THR A 218 -3.66 16.63 -23.00
C THR A 218 -4.70 15.55 -23.31
N LEU A 219 -5.94 15.73 -22.84
CA LEU A 219 -6.97 14.70 -22.83
C LEU A 219 -7.40 14.28 -24.23
N SER A 220 -7.52 15.20 -25.19
CA SER A 220 -7.94 14.91 -26.57
C SER A 220 -6.80 14.33 -27.43
N ASN A 221 -6.09 13.34 -26.88
CA ASN A 221 -5.00 12.59 -27.52
C ASN A 221 -4.89 11.24 -26.80
N CYS A 222 -4.85 10.13 -27.55
CA CYS A 222 -4.73 8.78 -26.97
C CYS A 222 -3.47 8.65 -26.10
N VAL A 223 -2.34 9.20 -26.56
CA VAL A 223 -1.06 9.20 -25.83
C VAL A 223 -1.19 9.97 -24.53
N GLY A 224 -1.70 11.21 -24.58
CA GLY A 224 -1.88 12.05 -23.40
C GLY A 224 -2.82 11.43 -22.37
N TYR A 225 -3.92 10.84 -22.84
CA TYR A 225 -4.87 10.15 -21.98
C TYR A 225 -4.27 8.90 -21.32
N ALA A 226 -3.71 7.97 -22.10
CA ALA A 226 -3.17 6.72 -21.56
C ALA A 226 -2.01 7.00 -20.61
N TYR A 227 -1.14 7.94 -20.97
CA TYR A 227 -0.05 8.43 -20.14
C TYR A 227 -0.53 8.98 -18.80
N GLY A 228 -1.49 9.91 -18.83
CA GLY A 228 -2.06 10.49 -17.61
C GLY A 228 -2.76 9.44 -16.74
N ARG A 229 -3.61 8.60 -17.35
CA ARG A 229 -4.37 7.57 -16.64
C ARG A 229 -3.46 6.51 -15.99
N PHE A 230 -2.41 6.07 -16.68
CA PHE A 230 -1.48 5.08 -16.15
C PHE A 230 -0.76 5.58 -14.88
N ASN A 231 -0.39 6.86 -14.86
CA ASN A 231 0.23 7.50 -13.69
C ASN A 231 -0.79 7.84 -12.59
N GLU A 232 -2.02 8.20 -12.98
CA GLU A 232 -3.13 8.42 -12.06
C GLU A 232 -3.47 7.16 -11.25
N ILE A 233 -3.51 5.99 -11.89
CA ILE A 233 -3.81 4.69 -11.24
C ILE A 233 -2.87 4.43 -10.05
N GLY A 234 -1.59 4.80 -10.18
CA GLY A 234 -0.61 4.67 -9.11
C GLY A 234 -0.46 5.89 -8.19
N GLY A 235 -1.20 6.97 -8.44
CA GLY A 235 -1.17 8.18 -7.61
C GLY A 235 0.18 8.92 -7.61
N TYR A 236 0.97 8.80 -8.68
CA TYR A 236 2.39 9.17 -8.64
C TYR A 236 2.71 10.68 -8.60
N GLY A 237 1.72 11.58 -8.65
CA GLY A 237 1.94 13.03 -8.53
C GLY A 237 2.91 13.63 -9.56
N CYS A 238 3.29 12.84 -10.57
CA CYS A 238 4.29 13.13 -11.58
C CYS A 238 4.22 12.10 -12.72
N CYS A 239 5.01 12.35 -13.76
CA CYS A 239 5.28 11.49 -14.90
C CYS A 239 6.26 10.36 -14.57
N LYS A 240 5.81 9.33 -13.83
CA LYS A 240 6.69 8.23 -13.42
C LYS A 240 6.89 7.18 -14.51
N TYR A 241 5.82 6.82 -15.22
CA TYR A 241 5.79 5.70 -16.15
C TYR A 241 5.22 6.08 -17.51
N LEU A 242 5.55 5.24 -18.51
CA LEU A 242 5.35 5.48 -19.94
C LEU A 242 6.12 6.74 -20.39
N ARG A 243 6.10 7.03 -21.70
CA ARG A 243 6.70 8.23 -22.26
C ARG A 243 5.79 8.80 -23.35
N PRO A 244 5.79 10.12 -23.58
CA PRO A 244 5.02 10.74 -24.65
C PRO A 244 5.68 10.51 -26.01
N VAL A 245 5.66 9.27 -26.47
CA VAL A 245 6.08 8.85 -27.81
C VAL A 245 4.85 8.59 -28.68
N ASN A 246 5.03 8.30 -29.97
CA ASN A 246 3.92 7.80 -30.80
C ASN A 246 3.31 6.56 -30.12
N ALA A 247 1.97 6.47 -30.12
CA ALA A 247 1.20 5.41 -29.49
C ALA A 247 1.76 4.02 -29.78
N GLU A 248 2.12 3.73 -31.03
CA GLU A 248 2.64 2.41 -31.45
C GLU A 248 4.03 2.07 -30.88
N ASN A 249 4.76 3.07 -30.40
CA ASN A 249 6.08 2.89 -29.82
C ASN A 249 6.05 2.65 -28.30
N PHE A 250 4.88 2.72 -27.65
CA PHE A 250 4.79 2.60 -26.19
C PHE A 250 5.48 1.35 -25.62
N ILE A 251 5.38 0.20 -26.28
CA ILE A 251 6.03 -1.04 -25.81
C ILE A 251 7.55 -0.95 -25.89
N GLN A 252 8.11 -0.38 -26.96
CA GLN A 252 9.56 -0.19 -27.11
C GLN A 252 10.13 0.71 -26.00
N PHE A 253 9.33 1.66 -25.52
CA PHE A 253 9.71 2.63 -24.49
C PHE A 253 9.08 2.31 -23.13
N ALA A 254 8.71 1.05 -22.87
CA ALA A 254 8.09 0.63 -21.63
C ALA A 254 9.00 0.77 -20.39
N GLY A 255 10.31 0.96 -20.57
CA GLY A 255 11.22 1.39 -19.49
C GLY A 255 11.31 0.42 -18.32
N GLY A 256 11.38 -0.88 -18.60
CA GLY A 256 11.45 -1.95 -17.59
C GLY A 256 10.10 -2.40 -17.03
N LEU A 257 8.98 -1.82 -17.49
CA LEU A 257 7.64 -2.32 -17.17
C LEU A 257 7.41 -3.69 -17.81
N ALA A 258 6.73 -4.57 -17.07
CA ALA A 258 6.33 -5.87 -17.59
C ALA A 258 5.34 -5.71 -18.76
N VAL A 259 5.58 -6.46 -19.83
CA VAL A 259 4.72 -6.50 -21.02
C VAL A 259 4.19 -7.91 -21.25
N GLY A 260 3.05 -8.04 -21.93
CA GLY A 260 2.49 -9.35 -22.24
C GLY A 260 1.29 -9.31 -23.18
N GLN A 261 0.64 -10.46 -23.37
CA GLN A 261 -0.47 -10.66 -24.31
C GLN A 261 -1.83 -10.89 -23.62
N GLU A 262 -1.84 -10.89 -22.29
CA GLU A 262 -3.04 -11.10 -21.49
C GLU A 262 -3.58 -9.80 -20.91
N PRO A 263 -4.91 -9.60 -20.88
CA PRO A 263 -5.49 -8.41 -20.29
C PRO A 263 -5.30 -8.39 -18.77
N LYS A 264 -4.86 -7.25 -18.24
CA LYS A 264 -4.81 -6.98 -16.79
C LYS A 264 -5.44 -5.62 -16.52
N LEU A 265 -6.11 -5.46 -15.38
CA LEU A 265 -6.68 -4.17 -14.98
C LEU A 265 -5.58 -3.10 -14.93
N GLY A 266 -5.91 -1.90 -15.41
CA GLY A 266 -4.99 -0.76 -15.51
C GLY A 266 -3.88 -0.89 -16.55
N ALA A 267 -3.79 -2.01 -17.27
CA ALA A 267 -2.78 -2.19 -18.32
C ALA A 267 -3.02 -1.23 -19.50
N CYS A 268 -1.94 -0.76 -20.10
CA CYS A 268 -1.97 0.02 -21.34
C CYS A 268 -1.93 -0.93 -22.54
N MET A 269 -2.97 -0.91 -23.37
CA MET A 269 -3.05 -1.64 -24.63
C MET A 269 -2.40 -0.83 -25.73
N VAL A 270 -1.63 -1.49 -26.60
CA VAL A 270 -0.90 -0.81 -27.67
C VAL A 270 -1.23 -1.44 -29.03
N TRP A 271 -1.64 -0.60 -29.98
CA TRP A 271 -1.81 -0.97 -31.38
C TRP A 271 -0.91 -0.12 -32.28
N ARG A 272 -0.33 -0.77 -33.27
CA ARG A 272 0.32 -0.13 -34.43
C ARG A 272 -0.69 0.11 -35.54
N LYS A 273 -0.53 1.20 -36.29
CA LYS A 273 -1.16 1.35 -37.61
C LYS A 273 -0.09 1.19 -38.68
N GLY A 274 -0.43 0.53 -39.79
CA GLY A 274 0.57 0.21 -40.82
C GLY A 274 1.61 -0.81 -40.36
N ALA A 275 2.72 -0.90 -41.09
CA ALA A 275 3.76 -1.93 -40.94
C ALA A 275 5.01 -1.43 -40.20
N THR A 276 5.25 -0.11 -40.17
CA THR A 276 6.62 0.42 -40.00
C THR A 276 6.93 1.09 -38.66
N LEU A 277 6.02 1.04 -37.67
CA LEU A 277 6.18 1.65 -36.32
C LEU A 277 6.62 3.13 -36.39
N ASN A 278 6.30 3.77 -37.50
CA ASN A 278 6.59 5.16 -37.74
C ASN A 278 5.28 5.82 -38.16
N GLY A 279 5.13 7.11 -37.87
CA GLY A 279 3.87 7.81 -38.11
C GLY A 279 3.54 8.01 -39.60
N SER A 280 4.37 7.52 -40.53
CA SER A 280 4.20 7.79 -41.98
C SER A 280 3.16 6.88 -42.64
N ASP A 281 2.92 5.68 -42.11
CA ASP A 281 1.88 4.75 -42.59
C ASP A 281 0.62 4.72 -41.69
N GLY A 282 0.58 5.63 -40.71
CA GLY A 282 -0.56 5.89 -39.86
C GLY A 282 -0.16 6.11 -38.40
N ALA A 283 -1.07 6.67 -37.61
CA ALA A 283 -0.88 6.78 -36.17
C ALA A 283 -1.45 5.54 -35.46
N GLY A 284 -0.65 4.93 -34.58
CA GLY A 284 -1.11 3.88 -33.67
C GLY A 284 -2.19 4.35 -32.68
N HIS A 285 -2.61 3.44 -31.81
CA HIS A 285 -3.59 3.73 -30.76
C HIS A 285 -3.19 3.10 -29.43
N VAL A 286 -3.58 3.76 -28.33
CA VAL A 286 -3.41 3.23 -26.98
C VAL A 286 -4.68 3.41 -26.15
N ALA A 287 -4.91 2.47 -25.24
CA ALA A 287 -6.09 2.44 -24.37
C ALA A 287 -5.73 1.87 -22.99
N ILE A 288 -6.51 2.18 -21.95
CA ILE A 288 -6.32 1.58 -20.63
C ILE A 288 -7.43 0.56 -20.35
N VAL A 289 -7.06 -0.61 -19.84
CA VAL A 289 -8.02 -1.65 -19.43
C VAL A 289 -8.69 -1.23 -18.11
N GLU A 290 -9.99 -0.98 -18.14
CA GLU A 290 -10.76 -0.57 -16.97
C GLU A 290 -11.62 -1.71 -16.41
N GLN A 291 -11.98 -2.71 -17.22
CA GLN A 291 -12.66 -3.92 -16.75
C GLN A 291 -12.23 -5.13 -17.57
N ILE A 292 -12.19 -6.30 -16.93
CA ILE A 292 -12.03 -7.59 -17.59
C ILE A 292 -13.36 -8.32 -17.46
N ILE A 293 -13.99 -8.61 -18.61
CA ILE A 293 -15.24 -9.38 -18.66
C ILE A 293 -14.89 -10.87 -18.83
N SER A 294 -13.90 -11.16 -19.66
CA SER A 294 -13.32 -12.50 -19.87
C SER A 294 -11.89 -12.39 -20.41
N ALA A 295 -11.22 -13.53 -20.63
CA ALA A 295 -9.92 -13.58 -21.29
C ALA A 295 -9.90 -12.99 -22.71
N THR A 296 -11.08 -12.83 -23.34
CA THR A 296 -11.23 -12.33 -24.72
C THR A 296 -12.12 -11.10 -24.82
N GLU A 297 -12.63 -10.57 -23.71
CA GLU A 297 -13.52 -9.41 -23.69
C GLU A 297 -13.21 -8.48 -22.50
N ILE A 298 -13.05 -7.20 -22.79
CA ILE A 298 -12.66 -6.17 -21.82
C ILE A 298 -13.41 -4.86 -22.07
N VAL A 299 -13.40 -3.96 -21.08
CA VAL A 299 -13.78 -2.57 -21.25
C VAL A 299 -12.55 -1.69 -21.10
N THR A 300 -12.34 -0.80 -22.06
CA THR A 300 -11.26 0.18 -22.07
C THR A 300 -11.76 1.59 -21.89
N SER A 301 -10.89 2.46 -21.37
CA SER A 301 -11.02 3.90 -21.43
C SER A 301 -10.01 4.49 -22.42
N GLU A 302 -10.45 5.47 -23.20
CA GLU A 302 -9.76 5.91 -24.40
C GLU A 302 -9.97 7.38 -24.70
N SER A 303 -9.07 7.91 -25.52
CA SER A 303 -9.20 9.20 -26.18
C SER A 303 -8.52 9.17 -27.55
N GLY A 304 -8.71 10.19 -28.38
CA GLY A 304 -8.15 10.27 -29.73
C GLY A 304 -7.97 11.71 -30.18
N TYR A 305 -6.90 11.94 -30.92
CA TYR A 305 -6.60 13.24 -31.51
C TYR A 305 -7.60 13.56 -32.64
N GLY A 306 -8.18 14.75 -32.61
CA GLY A 306 -9.24 15.17 -33.54
C GLY A 306 -10.62 14.56 -33.26
N SER A 307 -10.78 13.80 -32.18
CA SER A 307 -12.06 13.19 -31.84
C SER A 307 -13.08 14.25 -31.40
N LYS A 308 -14.33 14.13 -31.89
CA LYS A 308 -15.47 14.93 -31.40
C LYS A 308 -15.80 14.60 -29.94
N THR A 309 -15.50 13.38 -29.50
CA THR A 309 -15.64 12.90 -28.12
C THR A 309 -14.25 12.65 -27.54
N PRO A 310 -13.68 13.59 -26.76
CA PRO A 310 -12.30 13.50 -26.26
C PRO A 310 -12.11 12.52 -25.09
N PHE A 311 -13.13 11.73 -24.77
CA PHE A 311 -13.06 10.57 -23.88
C PHE A 311 -14.21 9.63 -24.23
N TRP A 312 -13.95 8.33 -24.24
CA TRP A 312 -14.98 7.31 -24.30
C TRP A 312 -14.55 6.04 -23.59
N THR A 313 -15.52 5.18 -23.30
CA THR A 313 -15.26 3.78 -22.99
C THR A 313 -15.63 2.90 -24.16
N LYS A 314 -14.93 1.77 -24.33
CA LYS A 314 -15.22 0.82 -25.39
C LYS A 314 -15.15 -0.60 -24.87
N ARG A 315 -16.16 -1.40 -25.20
CA ARG A 315 -16.12 -2.86 -25.05
C ARG A 315 -15.33 -3.44 -26.22
N ARG A 316 -14.23 -4.15 -25.93
CA ARG A 316 -13.31 -4.71 -26.93
C ARG A 316 -13.30 -6.22 -26.85
N LYS A 317 -13.30 -6.88 -28.02
CA LYS A 317 -13.23 -8.34 -28.17
C LYS A 317 -11.94 -8.74 -28.90
N LYS A 318 -11.25 -9.77 -28.41
CA LYS A 318 -9.92 -10.20 -28.89
C LYS A 318 -9.91 -10.57 -30.38
N GLY A 319 -11.00 -11.07 -30.96
CA GLY A 319 -11.05 -11.49 -32.36
C GLY A 319 -9.87 -12.43 -32.70
N ALA A 320 -9.25 -12.26 -33.87
CA ALA A 320 -7.99 -12.93 -34.24
C ALA A 320 -6.75 -12.31 -33.54
N GLY A 321 -6.86 -11.97 -32.25
CA GLY A 321 -5.79 -11.35 -31.46
C GLY A 321 -5.73 -9.81 -31.51
N ASN A 322 -6.54 -9.16 -32.36
CA ASN A 322 -6.42 -7.72 -32.63
C ASN A 322 -7.27 -6.78 -31.72
N TRP A 323 -8.05 -7.32 -30.78
CA TRP A 323 -8.77 -6.54 -29.76
C TRP A 323 -9.64 -5.36 -30.29
N GLY A 324 -10.25 -5.53 -31.46
CA GLY A 324 -11.32 -4.65 -31.96
C GLY A 324 -10.92 -3.22 -32.34
N ALA A 325 -9.64 -2.99 -32.72
CA ALA A 325 -9.19 -1.69 -33.24
C ALA A 325 -9.53 -1.46 -34.74
N GLY A 326 -9.98 -2.48 -35.45
CA GLY A 326 -10.25 -2.43 -36.91
C GLY A 326 -9.12 -3.06 -37.73
N SER A 327 -9.38 -3.33 -39.01
CA SER A 327 -8.46 -4.06 -39.90
C SER A 327 -7.14 -3.33 -40.19
N GLY A 328 -7.13 -2.00 -40.08
CA GLY A 328 -5.93 -1.18 -40.28
C GLY A 328 -4.96 -1.15 -39.10
N TYR A 329 -5.29 -1.80 -37.98
CA TYR A 329 -4.46 -1.83 -36.78
C TYR A 329 -3.94 -3.24 -36.50
N THR A 330 -2.76 -3.32 -35.90
CA THR A 330 -2.18 -4.55 -35.35
C THR A 330 -1.95 -4.38 -33.85
N PHE A 331 -2.55 -5.25 -33.04
CA PHE A 331 -2.31 -5.27 -31.60
C PHE A 331 -0.90 -5.77 -31.29
N LEU A 332 -0.16 -5.01 -30.49
CA LEU A 332 1.21 -5.33 -30.12
C LEU A 332 1.30 -5.99 -28.74
N GLY A 333 0.43 -5.61 -27.80
CA GLY A 333 0.44 -6.16 -26.45
C GLY A 333 -0.07 -5.19 -25.39
N PHE A 334 0.10 -5.63 -24.15
CA PHE A 334 -0.22 -4.89 -22.94
C PHE A 334 1.08 -4.48 -22.23
N ILE A 335 1.10 -3.26 -21.69
CA ILE A 335 2.09 -2.80 -20.70
C ILE A 335 1.40 -2.81 -19.34
N TYR A 336 1.93 -3.59 -18.40
CA TYR A 336 1.29 -3.82 -17.11
C TYR A 336 1.61 -2.70 -16.13
N ASN A 337 0.55 -2.15 -15.53
CA ASN A 337 0.69 -1.12 -14.51
C ASN A 337 1.15 -1.74 -13.19
N PRO A 338 2.33 -1.37 -12.67
CA PRO A 338 2.87 -1.98 -11.46
C PRO A 338 2.06 -1.62 -10.21
N ALA A 339 1.18 -0.61 -10.28
CA ALA A 339 0.24 -0.29 -9.22
C ALA A 339 -0.95 -1.26 -9.13
N VAL A 340 -1.12 -2.17 -10.09
CA VAL A 340 -2.23 -3.13 -10.14
C VAL A 340 -1.70 -4.55 -10.07
N SER A 341 -1.84 -5.19 -8.90
CA SER A 341 -1.42 -6.58 -8.68
C SER A 341 -2.39 -7.58 -9.32
N GLY A 342 -1.85 -8.63 -9.96
CA GLY A 342 -2.60 -9.53 -10.84
C GLY A 342 -3.55 -10.52 -10.14
N SER A 343 -4.79 -10.56 -10.61
CA SER A 343 -5.62 -11.77 -10.61
C SER A 343 -5.06 -12.70 -11.69
N THR A 344 -4.29 -13.72 -11.31
CA THR A 344 -3.88 -14.80 -12.21
C THR A 344 -4.95 -15.89 -12.22
N THR A 345 -5.66 -16.06 -13.34
CA THR A 345 -6.34 -17.32 -13.68
C THR A 345 -5.34 -18.22 -14.40
N THR A 346 -5.07 -19.39 -13.81
CA THR A 346 -4.30 -20.51 -14.37
C THR A 346 -5.05 -21.17 -15.53
N THR A 347 -4.40 -21.36 -16.69
CA THR A 347 -4.56 -22.55 -17.56
C THR A 347 -3.30 -22.70 -18.46
N PRO A 348 -2.79 -23.92 -18.71
CA PRO A 348 -1.42 -24.16 -19.17
C PRO A 348 -1.29 -24.24 -20.70
N ALA A 349 -0.10 -23.95 -21.22
CA ALA A 349 0.30 -24.16 -22.62
C ALA A 349 1.69 -24.86 -22.67
N PRO A 350 2.01 -25.57 -23.76
CA PRO A 350 2.72 -26.86 -23.74
C PRO A 350 4.25 -26.77 -23.70
N ASN A 351 4.88 -27.80 -23.12
CA ASN A 351 6.33 -28.06 -23.09
C ASN A 351 6.92 -28.31 -24.49
N PRO A 352 8.20 -27.95 -24.76
CA PRO A 352 9.33 -28.90 -24.53
C PRO A 352 10.71 -28.20 -24.25
N PRO A 353 11.85 -28.92 -24.12
CA PRO A 353 12.15 -30.11 -23.33
C PRO A 353 13.16 -29.84 -22.18
N THR A 354 13.22 -30.82 -21.28
CA THR A 354 14.09 -31.07 -20.11
C THR A 354 15.50 -30.48 -20.06
N THR A 355 15.86 -29.89 -18.92
CA THR A 355 16.88 -30.47 -17.99
C THR A 355 16.86 -29.79 -16.60
N GLY A 356 16.71 -30.61 -15.55
CA GLY A 356 17.38 -30.44 -14.26
C GLY A 356 16.86 -29.44 -13.22
N GLY A 357 15.93 -29.91 -12.36
CA GLY A 357 15.90 -29.60 -10.92
C GLY A 357 15.35 -28.23 -10.47
N ALA A 358 14.04 -28.14 -10.26
CA ALA A 358 13.43 -27.05 -9.48
C ALA A 358 12.49 -27.64 -8.41
N THR A 359 12.77 -27.32 -7.15
CA THR A 359 11.91 -27.57 -5.98
C THR A 359 10.54 -26.94 -6.17
N GLU A 360 9.49 -27.75 -6.13
CA GLU A 360 8.09 -27.31 -6.16
C GLU A 360 7.77 -26.40 -4.97
N ALA A 361 6.96 -25.37 -5.23
CA ALA A 361 6.47 -24.47 -4.19
C ALA A 361 5.45 -25.21 -3.30
N LEU A 362 5.85 -25.47 -2.06
CA LEU A 362 5.02 -26.09 -1.03
C LEU A 362 3.71 -25.29 -0.77
N LYS A 363 2.58 -26.00 -0.67
CA LYS A 363 1.20 -25.49 -0.54
C LYS A 363 0.91 -24.62 0.70
N TYR A 364 1.43 -24.97 1.87
CA TYR A 364 1.21 -24.26 3.14
C TYR A 364 2.43 -23.43 3.57
N LYS A 365 2.20 -22.33 4.31
CA LYS A 365 3.27 -21.40 4.74
C LYS A 365 3.58 -21.51 6.22
N VAL A 366 4.84 -21.28 6.61
CA VAL A 366 5.23 -21.13 8.02
C VAL A 366 4.40 -20.04 8.68
N GLY A 367 3.80 -20.37 9.83
CA GLY A 367 2.90 -19.49 10.57
C GLY A 367 1.41 -19.78 10.34
N GLN A 368 1.03 -20.53 9.29
CA GLN A 368 -0.36 -20.85 8.97
C GLN A 368 -0.96 -21.84 9.98
N MET A 369 -2.20 -21.58 10.41
CA MET A 369 -3.02 -22.56 11.14
C MET A 369 -3.64 -23.53 10.14
N VAL A 370 -3.55 -24.82 10.43
CA VAL A 370 -4.01 -25.93 9.58
C VAL A 370 -4.66 -27.01 10.42
N GLN A 371 -5.44 -27.87 9.79
CA GLN A 371 -5.91 -29.11 10.39
C GLN A 371 -4.94 -30.21 10.01
N SER A 372 -4.17 -30.72 10.96
CA SER A 372 -3.40 -31.93 10.74
C SER A 372 -4.34 -33.13 10.80
N LEU A 373 -4.31 -33.95 9.75
CA LEU A 373 -5.01 -35.24 9.64
C LEU A 373 -4.05 -36.42 9.84
N ALA A 374 -2.77 -36.12 10.10
CA ALA A 374 -1.69 -37.08 10.22
C ALA A 374 -1.99 -38.15 11.29
N LYS A 375 -1.81 -39.42 10.90
CA LYS A 375 -1.81 -40.55 11.85
C LYS A 375 -0.44 -40.76 12.48
N LYS A 376 0.62 -40.26 11.84
CA LYS A 376 1.99 -40.27 12.34
C LYS A 376 2.71 -38.95 12.07
N HIS A 377 3.64 -38.60 12.94
CA HIS A 377 4.55 -37.48 12.77
C HIS A 377 6.01 -37.92 12.97
N TYR A 378 6.92 -37.22 12.31
CA TYR A 378 8.32 -37.61 12.17
C TYR A 378 9.24 -36.63 12.89
N THR A 379 10.34 -37.15 13.45
CA THR A 379 11.31 -36.32 14.18
C THR A 379 12.18 -35.46 13.25
N SER A 380 12.27 -35.81 11.97
CA SER A 380 12.92 -35.01 10.93
C SER A 380 12.18 -35.16 9.59
N SER A 381 12.43 -34.24 8.67
CA SER A 381 11.78 -34.18 7.35
C SER A 381 12.07 -35.38 6.42
N ASN A 382 13.02 -36.24 6.79
CA ASN A 382 13.43 -37.41 6.00
C ASN A 382 13.48 -38.71 6.83
N ALA A 383 12.97 -38.71 8.07
CA ALA A 383 12.99 -39.89 8.94
C ALA A 383 12.21 -41.07 8.33
N ALA A 384 12.69 -42.30 8.52
CA ALA A 384 12.03 -43.50 8.00
C ALA A 384 10.85 -43.99 8.87
N THR A 385 10.79 -43.57 10.14
CA THR A 385 9.81 -44.03 11.12
C THR A 385 9.19 -42.85 11.86
N GLY A 386 7.87 -42.86 12.01
CA GLY A 386 7.10 -41.81 12.71
C GLY A 386 6.42 -42.33 13.99
N LYS A 387 6.15 -41.43 14.93
CA LYS A 387 5.36 -41.69 16.15
C LYS A 387 3.87 -41.47 15.85
N ASN A 388 2.98 -42.16 16.57
CA ASN A 388 1.54 -42.02 16.37
C ASN A 388 1.02 -40.67 16.89
N CYS A 389 0.13 -40.03 16.14
CA CYS A 389 -0.59 -38.82 16.52
C CYS A 389 -2.06 -38.91 16.09
N LYS A 390 -2.89 -38.02 16.63
CA LYS A 390 -4.31 -37.89 16.26
C LYS A 390 -4.55 -36.59 15.50
N PRO A 391 -5.57 -36.53 14.62
CA PRO A 391 -5.93 -35.30 13.95
C PRO A 391 -6.20 -34.16 14.95
N CYS A 392 -5.61 -33.01 14.71
CA CYS A 392 -5.78 -31.83 15.55
C CYS A 392 -5.53 -30.54 14.74
N GLU A 393 -6.02 -29.43 15.27
CA GLU A 393 -5.57 -28.12 14.81
C GLU A 393 -4.09 -27.94 15.16
N ALA A 394 -3.30 -27.46 14.20
CA ALA A 394 -1.86 -27.33 14.33
C ALA A 394 -1.35 -26.09 13.57
N LYS A 395 -0.20 -25.57 14.00
CA LYS A 395 0.49 -24.47 13.32
C LYS A 395 1.67 -25.00 12.51
N VAL A 396 1.78 -24.59 11.25
CA VAL A 396 2.99 -24.83 10.45
C VAL A 396 4.13 -24.02 11.03
N THR A 397 5.22 -24.66 11.45
CA THR A 397 6.34 -24.03 12.17
C THR A 397 7.66 -24.12 11.40
N ALA A 398 7.79 -25.07 10.46
CA ALA A 398 8.86 -25.10 9.47
C ALA A 398 8.40 -25.80 8.19
N ILE A 399 9.09 -25.55 7.08
CA ILE A 399 8.88 -26.21 5.79
C ILE A 399 10.22 -26.65 5.22
N ASN A 400 10.27 -27.81 4.58
CA ASN A 400 11.48 -28.34 3.93
C ASN A 400 11.13 -28.91 2.55
N PRO A 401 11.18 -28.08 1.49
CA PRO A 401 10.86 -28.50 0.12
C PRO A 401 11.73 -29.68 -0.37
N GLY A 402 11.12 -30.65 -1.04
CA GLY A 402 11.82 -31.82 -1.60
C GLY A 402 12.19 -32.91 -0.59
N SER A 403 11.77 -32.79 0.67
CA SER A 403 11.94 -33.83 1.69
C SER A 403 10.76 -34.82 1.71
N LYS A 404 10.91 -35.96 2.41
CA LYS A 404 9.85 -36.98 2.49
C LYS A 404 8.61 -36.45 3.20
N HIS A 405 8.81 -35.66 4.25
CA HIS A 405 7.77 -35.09 5.11
C HIS A 405 7.99 -33.57 5.15
N PRO A 406 7.42 -32.80 4.20
CA PRO A 406 7.84 -31.42 3.94
C PRO A 406 7.39 -30.39 4.97
N TYR A 407 6.51 -30.73 5.92
CA TYR A 407 5.92 -29.77 6.85
C TYR A 407 6.16 -30.11 8.31
N HIS A 408 6.80 -29.23 9.07
CA HIS A 408 6.81 -29.33 10.52
C HIS A 408 5.60 -28.61 11.10
N VAL A 409 4.76 -29.33 11.83
CA VAL A 409 3.55 -28.79 12.46
C VAL A 409 3.54 -29.06 13.97
N VAL A 410 2.96 -28.11 14.72
CA VAL A 410 2.84 -28.18 16.18
C VAL A 410 1.39 -27.90 16.58
N GLY A 411 0.76 -28.87 17.24
CA GLY A 411 -0.61 -28.86 17.73
C GLY A 411 -0.74 -29.72 18.99
N THR A 412 -1.97 -29.96 19.45
CA THR A 412 -2.22 -30.67 20.71
C THR A 412 -1.78 -32.13 20.70
N SER A 413 -1.86 -32.80 19.54
CA SER A 413 -1.44 -34.21 19.37
C SER A 413 -0.27 -34.40 18.41
N VAL A 414 0.18 -33.35 17.72
CA VAL A 414 1.23 -33.41 16.68
C VAL A 414 2.36 -32.45 17.04
N TYR A 415 3.58 -32.96 17.15
CA TYR A 415 4.81 -32.18 17.29
C TYR A 415 5.91 -32.78 16.40
N GLY A 416 5.93 -32.45 15.11
CA GLY A 416 6.88 -33.07 14.18
C GLY A 416 6.57 -32.80 12.72
N TRP A 417 7.35 -33.44 11.85
CA TRP A 417 7.19 -33.39 10.40
C TRP A 417 6.04 -34.29 9.94
N VAL A 418 5.27 -33.86 8.95
CA VAL A 418 4.12 -34.58 8.37
C VAL A 418 4.09 -34.38 6.86
N ASP A 419 3.29 -35.21 6.19
CA ASP A 419 3.09 -35.16 4.74
C ASP A 419 2.17 -34.02 4.33
N GLU A 420 2.30 -33.55 3.08
CA GLU A 420 1.42 -32.49 2.56
C GLU A 420 -0.05 -32.93 2.53
N ASP A 421 -0.30 -34.19 2.17
CA ASP A 421 -1.65 -34.78 2.09
C ASP A 421 -2.30 -34.95 3.46
N ASP A 422 -1.50 -34.98 4.52
CA ASP A 422 -1.94 -35.06 5.91
C ASP A 422 -2.27 -33.69 6.51
N ILE A 423 -2.29 -32.64 5.69
CA ILE A 423 -2.63 -31.28 6.09
C ILE A 423 -3.85 -30.81 5.28
N ALA A 424 -4.89 -30.39 5.98
CA ALA A 424 -6.02 -29.67 5.42
C ALA A 424 -6.00 -28.21 5.87
N ALA A 425 -6.46 -27.29 5.01
CA ALA A 425 -6.70 -25.93 5.45
C ALA A 425 -7.87 -25.94 6.46
N THR A 426 -7.74 -25.25 7.60
CA THR A 426 -8.88 -25.02 8.49
C THR A 426 -9.90 -24.15 7.75
N ALA A 427 -11.18 -24.53 7.79
CA ALA A 427 -12.26 -23.66 7.33
C ALA A 427 -12.26 -22.42 8.24
N SER A 428 -11.76 -21.29 7.72
CA SER A 428 -11.60 -20.09 8.55
C SER A 428 -12.94 -19.37 8.72
N ALA A 429 -13.18 -18.91 9.94
CA ALA A 429 -14.16 -17.88 10.27
C ALA A 429 -13.72 -16.48 9.77
N ASP A 430 -13.08 -16.41 8.61
CA ASP A 430 -12.38 -15.21 8.12
C ASP A 430 -12.78 -14.86 6.69
N ALA A 431 -14.02 -15.16 6.31
CA ALA A 431 -14.66 -14.41 5.23
C ALA A 431 -14.87 -12.97 5.73
N ALA A 432 -14.08 -12.03 5.23
CA ALA A 432 -14.20 -10.62 5.57
C ALA A 432 -15.66 -10.16 5.38
N LEU A 433 -16.34 -9.84 6.49
CA LEU A 433 -17.67 -9.23 6.46
C LEU A 433 -17.63 -7.93 5.66
N ALA A 434 -18.57 -7.77 4.74
CA ALA A 434 -18.76 -6.58 3.93
C ALA A 434 -20.15 -5.97 4.16
N VAL A 435 -20.31 -4.68 3.86
CA VAL A 435 -21.63 -4.03 3.86
C VAL A 435 -22.53 -4.72 2.83
N GLY A 436 -23.74 -5.07 3.24
CA GLY A 436 -24.71 -5.83 2.45
C GLY A 436 -24.73 -7.33 2.73
N ASP A 437 -23.72 -7.87 3.43
CA ASP A 437 -23.69 -9.28 3.79
C ASP A 437 -24.83 -9.67 4.72
N ARG A 438 -25.34 -10.88 4.53
CA ARG A 438 -26.26 -11.51 5.47
C ARG A 438 -25.46 -12.19 6.57
N VAL A 439 -25.89 -12.00 7.81
CA VAL A 439 -25.22 -12.53 8.99
C VAL A 439 -26.21 -13.11 10.00
N LYS A 440 -25.72 -14.04 10.81
CA LYS A 440 -26.34 -14.43 12.08
C LYS A 440 -25.54 -13.85 13.24
N MET A 441 -26.23 -13.57 14.34
CA MET A 441 -25.63 -13.04 15.56
C MET A 441 -25.56 -14.11 16.64
N ASP A 442 -24.39 -14.23 17.29
CA ASP A 442 -24.20 -15.11 18.44
C ASP A 442 -25.07 -14.68 19.63
N LYS A 443 -25.64 -15.63 20.38
CA LYS A 443 -26.49 -15.37 21.56
C LYS A 443 -25.72 -14.66 22.70
N SER A 444 -24.40 -14.78 22.72
CA SER A 444 -23.52 -14.09 23.66
C SER A 444 -23.39 -12.60 23.35
N ALA A 445 -23.76 -12.14 22.16
CA ALA A 445 -23.53 -10.75 21.74
C ALA A 445 -24.29 -9.73 22.59
N THR A 446 -23.65 -8.59 22.86
CA THR A 446 -24.24 -7.40 23.48
C THR A 446 -24.23 -6.24 22.50
N ILE A 447 -25.04 -5.21 22.78
CA ILE A 447 -24.98 -3.95 22.05
C ILE A 447 -23.57 -3.36 22.22
N TYR A 448 -22.94 -3.02 21.10
CA TYR A 448 -21.54 -2.61 21.03
C TYR A 448 -21.22 -1.51 22.05
N GLY A 449 -20.14 -1.72 22.82
CA GLY A 449 -19.71 -0.81 23.87
C GLY A 449 -20.54 -0.88 25.17
N THR A 450 -21.46 -1.85 25.29
CA THR A 450 -22.30 -2.02 26.49
C THR A 450 -22.41 -3.48 26.92
N MET A 451 -22.93 -3.70 28.14
CA MET A 451 -23.32 -5.03 28.63
C MET A 451 -24.78 -5.40 28.32
N ARG A 452 -25.54 -4.50 27.67
CA ARG A 452 -26.98 -4.72 27.38
C ARG A 452 -27.16 -5.70 26.23
N LYS A 453 -28.09 -6.64 26.39
CA LYS A 453 -28.49 -7.61 25.35
C LYS A 453 -29.45 -6.99 24.34
N PHE A 454 -29.50 -7.56 23.14
CA PHE A 454 -30.55 -7.27 22.16
C PHE A 454 -31.86 -7.94 22.58
N ALA A 455 -32.98 -7.51 21.98
CA ALA A 455 -34.24 -8.22 22.13
C ALA A 455 -34.09 -9.67 21.61
N ALA A 456 -34.71 -10.63 22.30
CA ALA A 456 -34.49 -12.07 22.06
C ALA A 456 -34.69 -12.48 20.59
N TRP A 457 -35.65 -11.88 19.90
CA TRP A 457 -35.96 -12.17 18.51
C TRP A 457 -34.83 -11.79 17.52
N VAL A 458 -33.93 -10.87 17.89
CA VAL A 458 -32.80 -10.43 17.04
C VAL A 458 -31.78 -11.56 16.86
N TYR A 459 -31.54 -12.37 17.88
CA TYR A 459 -30.59 -13.49 17.82
C TYR A 459 -31.08 -14.63 16.91
N ALA A 460 -32.40 -14.72 16.69
CA ALA A 460 -33.00 -15.70 15.79
C ALA A 460 -33.12 -15.18 14.34
N ALA A 461 -32.95 -13.87 14.13
CA ALA A 461 -33.13 -13.24 12.83
C ALA A 461 -31.88 -13.39 11.93
N LYS A 462 -32.11 -13.39 10.61
CA LYS A 462 -31.05 -13.12 9.62
C LYS A 462 -30.94 -11.61 9.47
N LEU A 463 -29.74 -11.08 9.67
CA LEU A 463 -29.48 -9.64 9.67
C LEU A 463 -28.64 -9.26 8.45
N TYR A 464 -28.66 -7.99 8.08
CA TYR A 464 -27.83 -7.38 7.06
C TYR A 464 -26.81 -6.46 7.67
N VAL A 465 -25.56 -6.56 7.23
CA VAL A 465 -24.50 -5.61 7.61
C VAL A 465 -24.75 -4.28 6.89
N ARG A 466 -24.76 -3.19 7.66
CA ARG A 466 -25.06 -1.83 7.19
C ARG A 466 -23.87 -0.89 7.21
N GLY A 467 -22.93 -1.15 8.10
CA GLY A 467 -21.72 -0.37 8.25
C GLY A 467 -20.72 -1.14 9.08
N ILE A 468 -19.44 -0.98 8.78
CA ILE A 468 -18.32 -1.60 9.50
C ILE A 468 -17.33 -0.50 9.80
N ASP A 469 -16.99 -0.33 11.06
CA ASP A 469 -15.96 0.59 11.54
C ASP A 469 -15.09 -0.14 12.56
N GLY A 470 -13.94 -0.63 12.10
CA GLY A 470 -13.09 -1.55 12.87
C GLY A 470 -13.84 -2.82 13.29
N ASN A 471 -13.96 -3.02 14.60
CA ASN A 471 -14.72 -4.15 15.18
C ASN A 471 -16.21 -3.83 15.36
N ARG A 472 -16.65 -2.60 15.17
CA ARG A 472 -18.06 -2.21 15.29
C ARG A 472 -18.81 -2.50 13.99
N VAL A 473 -19.83 -3.34 14.06
CA VAL A 473 -20.69 -3.67 12.92
C VAL A 473 -22.12 -3.21 13.19
N VAL A 474 -22.66 -2.38 12.31
CA VAL A 474 -24.06 -1.95 12.34
C VAL A 474 -24.89 -2.95 11.55
N VAL A 475 -25.98 -3.45 12.15
CA VAL A 475 -26.86 -4.47 11.55
C VAL A 475 -28.31 -4.01 11.47
N SER A 476 -29.05 -4.52 10.49
CA SER A 476 -30.48 -4.30 10.31
C SER A 476 -31.18 -5.61 9.94
N THR A 477 -32.44 -5.77 10.33
CA THR A 477 -33.30 -6.87 9.89
C THR A 477 -33.77 -6.72 8.44
N LEU A 478 -33.64 -5.51 7.87
CA LEU A 478 -34.03 -5.19 6.50
C LEU A 478 -32.81 -4.82 5.64
N LYS A 479 -32.89 -5.17 4.35
CA LYS A 479 -31.86 -4.85 3.36
C LYS A 479 -31.74 -3.32 3.13
N SER A 480 -32.80 -2.56 3.37
CA SER A 480 -32.88 -1.08 3.43
C SER A 480 -33.82 -0.68 4.58
N GLY A 481 -33.54 0.41 5.30
CA GLY A 481 -34.40 0.91 6.40
C GLY A 481 -33.74 0.93 7.79
N ALA A 482 -34.57 0.85 8.84
CA ALA A 482 -34.20 1.09 10.23
C ALA A 482 -33.06 0.19 10.75
N ILE A 483 -32.15 0.76 11.55
CA ILE A 483 -31.03 0.05 12.16
C ILE A 483 -31.51 -0.75 13.38
N THR A 484 -31.15 -2.03 13.44
CA THR A 484 -31.45 -2.91 14.58
C THR A 484 -30.48 -2.69 15.73
N GLY A 485 -29.21 -2.40 15.43
CA GLY A 485 -28.22 -1.93 16.40
C GLY A 485 -26.79 -2.19 15.96
N ALA A 486 -25.82 -1.97 16.85
CA ALA A 486 -24.40 -2.20 16.60
C ALA A 486 -23.86 -3.32 17.49
N VAL A 487 -22.98 -4.17 16.96
CA VAL A 487 -22.42 -5.35 17.64
C VAL A 487 -20.93 -5.49 17.31
N ASP A 488 -20.17 -6.21 18.13
CA ASP A 488 -18.77 -6.55 17.81
C ASP A 488 -18.72 -7.60 16.68
N LYS A 489 -17.83 -7.37 15.71
CA LYS A 489 -17.62 -8.19 14.52
C LYS A 489 -17.43 -9.67 14.83
N LYS A 490 -16.76 -10.00 15.95
CA LYS A 490 -16.49 -11.40 16.33
C LYS A 490 -17.76 -12.21 16.63
N HIS A 491 -18.88 -11.56 16.89
CA HIS A 491 -20.16 -12.21 17.17
C HIS A 491 -21.05 -12.39 15.94
N LEU A 492 -20.53 -12.08 14.75
CA LEU A 492 -21.27 -12.19 13.50
C LEU A 492 -20.66 -13.27 12.62
N THR A 493 -21.53 -14.13 12.09
CA THR A 493 -21.16 -15.15 11.13
C THR A 493 -21.93 -14.93 9.84
N LYS A 494 -21.23 -14.85 8.71
CA LYS A 494 -21.82 -14.68 7.38
C LYS A 494 -22.67 -15.91 7.02
N VAL A 495 -23.82 -15.70 6.38
CA VAL A 495 -24.79 -16.75 5.98
C VAL A 495 -25.31 -16.60 4.57
#